data_AF-A0A286NLC7-F1
#
_entry.id   AF-A0A286NLC7-F1
#
_cell.length_a   1.000
_cell.length_b   1.000
_cell.length_c   1.000
_cell.angle_alpha   90.00
_cell.angle_beta   90.00
_cell.angle_gamma   90.00
#
_symmetry.space_group_name_H-M   'P 1'
#
loop_
_entity.id
_entity.type
_entity.pdbx_description
1 polymer ?
#
loop_
_entity_poly.entity_id
_entity_poly.type
_entity_poly.pdbx_seq_one_letter_code
_entity_poly.pdbx_strand_id
1 'polypeptide(L)'
;ALNHAKAADVPVVVAVNKIDKAGADPTKVRGQLTEFDLVPEEYGGDTMFVDVSAVTGQGLDDLLQAIILTADAALDLRANPDMAAQGVAIEAHLDKGRGPVATALVQRGTLRKGDSIVAGSAYGRVRALVNDHGEQVDEASPSTPVQVLGLTNIPGAGDNFLVVEDDRMARQIAEKREARIRAAQQAASSRRRTLDELFEQMEKGETNELLLILKGDSAGSVEALEDSLSQIDVGDEVDLRVIDRGVGAITETNVTLAAASEPHAVIIGFNVRPTVQAARMADQ
;
A
#
# COMPACT_ATOMS: atom_id res chain seq x y z
N ALA A 1 -6.08 5.52 12.22
CA ALA A 1 -6.16 4.14 12.75
C ALA A 1 -7.51 3.84 13.39
N LEU A 2 -7.86 4.47 14.51
CA LEU A 2 -9.14 4.26 15.23
C LEU A 2 -10.38 4.43 14.33
N ASN A 3 -10.43 5.50 13.54
CA ASN A 3 -11.51 5.71 12.56
C ASN A 3 -11.57 4.63 11.48
N HIS A 4 -10.44 4.04 11.08
CA HIS A 4 -10.43 2.94 10.11
C HIS A 4 -10.94 1.64 10.73
N ALA A 5 -10.56 1.34 11.97
CA ALA A 5 -11.08 0.18 12.69
C ALA A 5 -12.60 0.27 12.88
N LYS A 6 -13.11 1.44 13.27
CA LYS A 6 -14.57 1.71 13.35
C LYS A 6 -15.26 1.59 11.99
N ALA A 7 -14.67 2.15 10.93
CA ALA A 7 -15.25 2.07 9.59
C ALA A 7 -15.24 0.63 9.02
N ALA A 8 -14.28 -0.20 9.43
CA ALA A 8 -14.17 -1.59 9.03
C ALA A 8 -15.01 -2.54 9.90
N ASP A 9 -15.65 -2.05 10.96
CA ASP A 9 -16.47 -2.83 11.89
C ASP A 9 -15.75 -4.07 12.44
N VAL A 10 -14.50 -3.87 12.88
CA VAL A 10 -13.65 -4.94 13.44
C VAL A 10 -13.50 -4.80 14.95
N PRO A 11 -13.46 -5.92 15.71
CA PRO A 11 -13.24 -5.89 17.15
C PRO A 11 -11.83 -5.35 17.47
N VAL A 12 -11.71 -4.62 18.57
CA VAL A 12 -10.48 -3.89 18.94
C VAL A 12 -9.94 -4.38 20.28
N VAL A 13 -8.65 -4.70 20.30
CA VAL A 13 -7.87 -4.95 21.53
C VAL A 13 -6.83 -3.83 21.66
N VAL A 14 -6.70 -3.25 22.85
CA VAL A 14 -5.81 -2.11 23.11
C VAL A 14 -4.63 -2.55 23.98
N ALA A 15 -3.41 -2.34 23.48
CA ALA A 15 -2.18 -2.51 24.26
C ALA A 15 -1.67 -1.16 24.77
N VAL A 16 -1.67 -0.95 26.09
CA VAL A 16 -1.09 0.24 26.72
C VAL A 16 0.40 0.00 26.92
N ASN A 17 1.21 0.51 25.99
CA ASN A 17 2.66 0.28 25.98
C ASN A 17 3.43 1.22 26.93
N LYS A 18 4.68 0.85 27.25
CA LYS A 18 5.68 1.61 28.03
C LYS A 18 5.42 1.66 29.53
N ILE A 19 4.80 0.62 30.10
CA ILE A 19 4.55 0.53 31.56
C ILE A 19 5.83 0.41 32.39
N ASP A 20 6.96 0.08 31.76
CA ASP A 20 8.28 0.06 32.39
C ASP A 20 8.78 1.44 32.82
N LYS A 21 8.19 2.53 32.31
CA LYS A 21 8.62 3.89 32.63
C LYS A 21 8.01 4.36 33.95
N ALA A 22 8.83 4.93 34.82
CA ALA A 22 8.42 5.44 36.14
C ALA A 22 7.34 6.54 36.12
N GLY A 23 7.09 7.18 34.97
CA GLY A 23 6.01 8.16 34.78
C GLY A 23 4.86 7.66 33.90
N ALA A 24 4.79 6.37 33.60
CA ALA A 24 3.68 5.79 32.86
C ALA A 24 2.42 5.76 33.73
N ASP A 25 1.30 6.18 33.16
CA ASP A 25 -0.01 6.16 33.80
C ASP A 25 -1.02 5.47 32.87
N PRO A 26 -1.14 4.13 32.94
CA PRO A 26 -2.06 3.37 32.10
C PRO A 26 -3.53 3.74 32.33
N THR A 27 -3.90 4.09 33.57
CA THR A 27 -5.25 4.49 33.93
C THR A 27 -5.67 5.76 33.20
N LYS A 28 -4.76 6.74 33.08
CA LYS A 28 -5.00 7.95 32.30
C LYS A 28 -5.25 7.64 30.81
N VAL A 29 -4.47 6.72 30.22
CA VAL A 29 -4.63 6.31 28.81
C VAL A 29 -6.00 5.65 28.59
N ARG A 30 -6.41 4.75 29.50
CA ARG A 30 -7.75 4.13 29.49
C ARG A 30 -8.86 5.20 29.53
N GLY A 31 -8.75 6.15 30.45
CA GLY A 31 -9.72 7.24 30.58
C GLY A 31 -9.86 8.08 29.31
N GLN A 32 -8.75 8.41 28.65
CA GLN A 32 -8.75 9.19 27.41
C GLN A 32 -9.33 8.41 26.22
N LEU A 33 -9.13 7.10 26.16
CA LEU A 33 -9.62 6.28 25.05
C LEU A 33 -11.13 6.03 25.10
N THR A 34 -11.76 6.17 26.27
CA THR A 34 -13.22 6.18 26.41
C THR A 34 -13.89 7.27 25.56
N GLU A 35 -13.23 8.43 25.33
CA GLU A 35 -13.75 9.50 24.46
C GLU A 35 -13.87 9.06 22.99
N PHE A 36 -13.18 7.98 22.62
CA PHE A 36 -13.21 7.37 21.29
C PHE A 36 -14.05 6.10 21.24
N ASP A 37 -15.02 5.93 22.15
CA ASP A 37 -15.88 4.75 22.30
C ASP A 37 -15.12 3.44 22.56
N LEU A 38 -13.86 3.51 23.03
CA LEU A 38 -13.11 2.35 23.48
C LEU A 38 -13.21 2.26 25.00
N VAL A 39 -14.29 1.63 25.47
CA VAL A 39 -14.57 1.52 26.90
C VAL A 39 -13.94 0.22 27.44
N PRO A 40 -13.05 0.29 28.45
CA PRO A 40 -12.48 -0.90 29.07
C PRO A 40 -13.55 -1.81 29.69
N GLU A 41 -13.34 -3.12 29.64
CA GLU A 41 -14.21 -4.11 30.31
C GLU A 41 -14.39 -3.83 31.82
N GLU A 42 -13.34 -3.36 32.49
CA GLU A 42 -13.37 -2.97 33.91
C GLU A 42 -14.36 -1.84 34.21
N TYR A 43 -14.67 -1.00 33.21
CA TYR A 43 -15.63 0.09 33.30
C TYR A 43 -17.00 -0.29 32.73
N GLY A 44 -17.22 -1.57 32.43
CA GLY A 44 -18.46 -2.10 31.85
C GLY A 44 -18.53 -1.96 30.33
N GLY A 45 -17.40 -1.76 29.66
CA GLY A 45 -17.29 -1.78 28.20
C GLY A 45 -17.03 -3.17 27.63
N ASP A 46 -16.64 -3.21 26.36
CA ASP A 46 -16.37 -4.41 25.55
C ASP A 46 -14.93 -4.48 25.02
N THR A 47 -14.12 -3.44 25.27
CA THR A 47 -12.76 -3.36 24.75
C THR A 47 -11.78 -3.93 25.77
N MET A 48 -11.02 -4.95 25.38
CA MET A 48 -9.94 -5.51 26.20
C MET A 48 -8.73 -4.56 26.20
N PHE A 49 -8.26 -4.18 27.39
CA PHE A 49 -7.05 -3.38 27.58
C PHE A 49 -5.96 -4.20 28.27
N VAL A 50 -4.78 -4.27 27.66
CA VAL A 50 -3.63 -5.01 28.19
C VAL A 50 -2.44 -4.07 28.38
N ASP A 51 -1.89 -4.05 29.59
CA ASP A 51 -0.72 -3.26 29.95
C ASP A 51 0.55 -4.00 29.53
N VAL A 52 1.37 -3.39 28.67
CA VAL A 52 2.56 -4.04 28.11
C VAL A 52 3.81 -3.17 28.17
N SER A 53 4.97 -3.82 28.19
CA SER A 53 6.25 -3.19 27.86
C SER A 53 6.89 -3.93 26.70
N ALA A 54 6.94 -3.28 25.54
CA ALA A 54 7.63 -3.80 24.37
C ALA A 54 9.16 -3.91 24.55
N VAL A 55 9.74 -3.30 25.59
CA VAL A 55 11.18 -3.34 25.87
C VAL A 55 11.53 -4.52 26.77
N THR A 56 10.77 -4.71 27.85
CA THR A 56 11.02 -5.81 28.80
C THR A 56 10.32 -7.11 28.40
N GLY A 57 9.36 -7.04 27.48
CA GLY A 57 8.49 -8.16 27.09
C GLY A 57 7.33 -8.41 28.07
N GLN A 58 7.17 -7.59 29.10
CA GLN A 58 6.10 -7.74 30.09
C GLN A 58 4.72 -7.56 29.43
N GLY A 59 3.78 -8.45 29.75
CA GLY A 59 2.37 -8.38 29.30
C GLY A 59 2.14 -8.82 27.84
N LEU A 60 3.16 -9.27 27.11
CA LEU A 60 2.99 -9.72 25.73
C LEU A 60 2.22 -11.05 25.62
N ASP A 61 2.40 -11.96 26.59
CA ASP A 61 1.63 -13.21 26.64
C ASP A 61 0.14 -12.93 26.93
N ASP A 62 -0.14 -11.97 27.83
CA ASP A 62 -1.51 -11.54 28.14
C ASP A 62 -2.15 -10.87 26.93
N LEU A 63 -1.38 -10.07 26.16
CA LEU A 63 -1.85 -9.44 24.93
C LEU A 63 -2.19 -10.50 23.87
N LEU A 64 -1.34 -11.52 23.72
CA LEU A 64 -1.59 -12.62 22.80
C LEU A 64 -2.90 -13.36 23.17
N GLN A 65 -3.10 -13.64 24.46
CA GLN A 65 -4.33 -14.27 24.93
C GLN A 65 -5.56 -13.39 24.67
N ALA A 66 -5.47 -12.08 24.92
CA ALA A 66 -6.55 -11.14 24.64
C ALA A 66 -6.93 -11.10 23.15
N ILE A 67 -5.94 -11.15 22.25
CA ILE A 67 -6.17 -11.23 20.81
C ILE A 67 -6.92 -12.51 20.43
N ILE A 68 -6.47 -13.67 20.94
CA ILE A 68 -7.11 -14.96 20.67
C ILE A 68 -8.55 -14.98 21.21
N LEU A 69 -8.75 -14.54 22.45
CA LEU A 69 -10.08 -14.52 23.07
C LEU A 69 -11.05 -13.62 22.30
N THR A 70 -10.59 -12.43 21.90
CA THR A 70 -11.40 -11.49 21.12
C THR A 70 -11.75 -12.08 19.75
N ALA A 71 -10.79 -12.73 19.08
CA ALA A 71 -11.03 -13.39 17.81
C ALA A 71 -12.06 -14.52 17.94
N ASP A 72 -11.93 -15.40 18.93
CA ASP A 72 -12.85 -16.53 19.17
C ASP A 72 -14.26 -16.06 19.57
N ALA A 73 -14.36 -14.99 20.35
CA ALA A 73 -15.64 -14.47 20.84
C ALA A 73 -16.42 -13.68 19.78
N ALA A 74 -15.71 -12.90 18.94
CA ALA A 74 -16.33 -11.92 18.05
C ALA A 74 -16.29 -12.29 16.56
N LEU A 75 -15.42 -13.21 16.12
CA LEU A 75 -15.20 -13.49 14.70
C LEU A 75 -15.52 -14.95 14.32
N ASP A 76 -16.31 -15.14 13.27
CA ASP A 76 -16.50 -16.45 12.63
C ASP A 76 -15.43 -16.64 11.52
N LEU A 77 -14.22 -17.02 11.94
CA LEU A 77 -13.08 -17.18 11.04
C LEU A 77 -13.20 -18.46 10.21
N ARG A 78 -13.50 -18.33 8.92
CA ARG A 78 -13.61 -19.45 7.98
C ARG A 78 -12.93 -19.17 6.66
N ALA A 79 -12.18 -20.15 6.16
CA ALA A 79 -11.63 -20.14 4.81
C ALA A 79 -11.71 -21.54 4.19
N ASN A 80 -11.99 -21.61 2.89
CA ASN A 80 -11.93 -22.85 2.14
C ASN A 80 -10.55 -22.95 1.47
N PRO A 81 -9.67 -23.90 1.85
CA PRO A 81 -8.35 -24.07 1.22
C PRO A 81 -8.42 -24.83 -0.12
N ASP A 82 -9.51 -25.56 -0.40
CA ASP A 82 -9.63 -26.49 -1.54
C ASP A 82 -10.07 -25.82 -2.85
N MET A 83 -9.87 -24.51 -2.96
CA MET A 83 -10.24 -23.72 -4.14
C MET A 83 -9.06 -22.92 -4.67
N ALA A 84 -9.20 -22.35 -5.87
CA ALA A 84 -8.22 -21.43 -6.43
C ALA A 84 -8.01 -20.24 -5.49
N ALA A 85 -6.75 -19.84 -5.30
CA ALA A 85 -6.42 -18.81 -4.34
C ALA A 85 -6.97 -17.43 -4.72
N GLN A 86 -7.43 -16.72 -3.70
CA GLN A 86 -7.85 -15.34 -3.76
C GLN A 86 -7.31 -14.62 -2.53
N GLY A 87 -6.96 -13.35 -2.70
CA GLY A 87 -6.50 -12.55 -1.60
C GLY A 87 -6.12 -11.15 -2.04
N VAL A 88 -5.23 -10.53 -1.27
CA VAL A 88 -4.84 -9.13 -1.47
C VAL A 88 -3.32 -8.99 -1.53
N ALA A 89 -2.83 -8.13 -2.42
CA ALA A 89 -1.45 -7.68 -2.40
C ALA A 89 -1.27 -6.68 -1.26
N ILE A 90 -0.50 -7.03 -0.24
CA ILE A 90 -0.19 -6.14 0.89
C ILE A 90 0.77 -5.05 0.41
N GLU A 91 1.84 -5.45 -0.27
CA GLU A 91 2.89 -4.57 -0.73
C GLU A 91 3.53 -5.15 -1.99
N ALA A 92 4.06 -4.30 -2.86
CA ALA A 92 4.80 -4.74 -4.03
C ALA A 92 5.96 -3.80 -4.36
N HIS A 93 7.04 -4.38 -4.85
CA HIS A 93 8.26 -3.65 -5.20
C HIS A 93 9.01 -4.32 -6.35
N LEU A 94 10.06 -3.63 -6.82
CA LEU A 94 10.98 -4.16 -7.84
C LEU A 94 12.25 -4.67 -7.17
N ASP A 95 12.49 -5.98 -7.26
CA ASP A 95 13.73 -6.60 -6.76
C ASP A 95 14.74 -6.79 -7.90
N LYS A 96 15.99 -6.37 -7.65
CA LYS A 96 17.09 -6.45 -8.62
C LYS A 96 17.46 -7.92 -8.88
N GLY A 97 17.18 -8.36 -10.11
CA GLY A 97 17.48 -9.72 -10.57
C GLY A 97 16.35 -10.72 -10.34
N ARG A 98 15.38 -10.41 -9.47
CA ARG A 98 14.16 -11.22 -9.29
C ARG A 98 12.96 -10.67 -10.08
N GLY A 99 12.98 -9.39 -10.42
CA GLY A 99 11.90 -8.71 -11.15
C GLY A 99 10.82 -8.19 -10.20
N PRO A 100 9.60 -7.95 -10.71
CA PRO A 100 8.46 -7.55 -9.87
C PRO A 100 8.14 -8.61 -8.83
N VAL A 101 8.03 -8.18 -7.58
CA VAL A 101 7.64 -9.03 -6.45
C VAL A 101 6.50 -8.39 -5.68
N ALA A 102 5.60 -9.21 -5.17
CA ALA A 102 4.47 -8.76 -4.36
C ALA A 102 4.32 -9.65 -3.13
N THR A 103 4.20 -9.05 -1.96
CA THR A 103 3.77 -9.72 -0.74
C THR A 103 2.25 -9.83 -0.79
N ALA A 104 1.75 -11.05 -0.92
CA ALA A 104 0.33 -11.35 -1.02
C ALA A 104 -0.16 -12.06 0.24
N LEU A 105 -1.33 -11.66 0.74
CA LEU A 105 -2.03 -12.38 1.80
C LEU A 105 -3.13 -13.24 1.17
N VAL A 106 -2.99 -14.55 1.29
CA VAL A 106 -4.01 -15.49 0.82
C VAL A 106 -5.20 -15.44 1.79
N GLN A 107 -6.39 -15.10 1.29
CA GLN A 107 -7.61 -15.05 2.12
C GLN A 107 -8.44 -16.33 1.96
N ARG A 108 -8.46 -16.90 0.76
CA ARG A 108 -9.22 -18.13 0.42
C ARG A 108 -8.43 -18.94 -0.59
N GLY A 109 -8.66 -20.24 -0.61
CA GLY A 109 -7.94 -21.17 -1.49
C GLY A 109 -6.49 -21.37 -1.10
N THR A 110 -5.75 -22.09 -1.94
CA THR A 110 -4.32 -22.36 -1.74
C THR A 110 -3.55 -21.88 -2.96
N LEU A 111 -2.59 -20.97 -2.76
CA LEU A 111 -1.75 -20.42 -3.82
C LEU A 111 -0.57 -21.35 -4.03
N ARG A 112 -0.29 -21.76 -5.26
CA ARG A 112 0.77 -22.70 -5.57
C ARG A 112 1.77 -22.15 -6.56
N LYS A 113 3.00 -22.66 -6.45
CA LYS A 113 4.01 -22.45 -7.48
C LYS A 113 3.51 -23.03 -8.81
N GLY A 114 3.60 -22.22 -9.86
CA GLY A 114 3.10 -22.56 -11.19
C GLY A 114 1.70 -22.03 -11.48
N ASP A 115 0.96 -21.51 -10.51
CA ASP A 115 -0.37 -20.95 -10.74
C ASP A 115 -0.32 -19.71 -11.65
N SER A 116 -1.35 -19.55 -12.48
CA SER A 116 -1.58 -18.34 -13.26
C SER A 116 -2.34 -17.34 -12.37
N ILE A 117 -1.71 -16.19 -12.08
CA ILE A 117 -2.22 -15.18 -11.14
C ILE A 117 -2.46 -13.85 -11.85
N VAL A 118 -3.51 -13.16 -11.43
CA VAL A 118 -3.76 -11.74 -11.77
C VAL A 118 -3.92 -10.95 -10.48
N ALA A 119 -3.21 -9.84 -10.33
CA ALA A 119 -3.25 -8.93 -9.19
C ALA A 119 -3.36 -7.49 -9.72
N GLY A 120 -4.52 -6.85 -9.57
CA GLY A 120 -4.76 -5.56 -10.21
C GLY A 120 -4.60 -5.62 -11.73
N SER A 121 -3.71 -4.78 -12.28
CA SER A 121 -3.26 -4.81 -13.68
C SER A 121 -2.02 -5.69 -13.93
N ALA A 122 -1.39 -6.21 -12.87
CA ALA A 122 -0.29 -7.17 -12.99
C ALA A 122 -0.85 -8.58 -13.19
N TYR A 123 -0.12 -9.40 -13.96
CA TYR A 123 -0.45 -10.80 -14.15
C TYR A 123 0.83 -11.60 -14.37
N GLY A 124 0.76 -12.92 -14.25
CA GLY A 124 1.90 -13.78 -14.56
C GLY A 124 1.70 -15.20 -14.07
N ARG A 125 2.77 -15.98 -14.19
CA ARG A 125 2.84 -17.33 -13.64
C ARG A 125 3.73 -17.29 -12.40
N VAL A 126 3.24 -17.84 -11.29
CA VAL A 126 3.99 -17.90 -10.03
C VAL A 126 5.25 -18.73 -10.23
N ARG A 127 6.41 -18.07 -10.29
CA ARG A 127 7.70 -18.73 -10.49
C ARG A 127 8.26 -19.28 -9.18
N ALA A 128 8.05 -18.55 -8.11
CA ALA A 128 8.45 -18.93 -6.76
C ALA A 128 7.54 -18.25 -5.74
N LEU A 129 7.37 -18.93 -4.61
CA LEU A 129 6.76 -18.42 -3.40
C LEU A 129 7.83 -18.41 -2.31
N VAL A 130 7.90 -17.33 -1.54
CA VAL A 130 8.82 -17.19 -0.41
C VAL A 130 8.02 -16.79 0.82
N ASN A 131 8.16 -17.53 1.92
CA ASN A 131 7.46 -17.24 3.18
C ASN A 131 8.10 -16.04 3.92
N ASP A 132 7.50 -15.65 5.04
CA ASP A 132 7.97 -14.60 5.94
C ASP A 132 9.33 -14.88 6.60
N HIS A 133 9.76 -16.14 6.63
CA HIS A 133 11.10 -16.56 7.07
C HIS A 133 12.16 -16.51 5.95
N GLY A 134 11.77 -16.15 4.71
CA GLY A 134 12.68 -16.08 3.57
C GLY A 134 12.96 -17.43 2.89
N GLU A 135 12.20 -18.46 3.24
CA GLU A 135 12.32 -19.82 2.70
C GLU A 135 11.38 -20.00 1.49
N GLN A 136 11.83 -20.77 0.49
CA GLN A 136 10.98 -21.11 -0.64
C GLN A 136 9.96 -22.16 -0.23
N VAL A 137 8.70 -21.91 -0.57
CA VAL A 137 7.58 -22.83 -0.33
C VAL A 137 6.91 -23.19 -1.67
N ASP A 138 6.26 -24.35 -1.73
CA ASP A 138 5.54 -24.78 -2.93
C ASP A 138 4.07 -24.32 -2.92
N GLU A 139 3.51 -24.07 -1.73
CA GLU A 139 2.13 -23.61 -1.56
C GLU A 139 1.98 -22.67 -0.36
N ALA A 140 0.94 -21.83 -0.39
CA ALA A 140 0.53 -20.94 0.68
C ALA A 140 -0.99 -21.05 0.90
N SER A 141 -1.36 -21.46 2.11
CA SER A 141 -2.75 -21.63 2.57
C SER A 141 -3.41 -20.31 2.98
N PRO A 142 -4.72 -20.28 3.27
CA PRO A 142 -5.36 -19.08 3.81
C PRO A 142 -4.68 -18.57 5.08
N SER A 143 -4.70 -17.25 5.26
CA SER A 143 -4.05 -16.49 6.34
C SER A 143 -2.51 -16.50 6.30
N THR A 144 -1.89 -17.06 5.26
CA THR A 144 -0.44 -17.04 5.09
C THR A 144 0.00 -15.86 4.20
N PRO A 145 0.87 -14.96 4.70
CA PRO A 145 1.54 -13.99 3.85
C PRO A 145 2.66 -14.68 3.06
N VAL A 146 2.74 -14.41 1.75
CA VAL A 146 3.75 -15.01 0.88
C VAL A 146 4.22 -14.03 -0.17
N GLN A 147 5.53 -13.98 -0.40
CA GLN A 147 6.09 -13.19 -1.50
C GLN A 147 5.98 -13.99 -2.81
N VAL A 148 5.28 -13.40 -3.76
CA VAL A 148 5.02 -13.95 -5.10
C VAL A 148 5.98 -13.35 -6.10
N LEU A 149 6.73 -14.21 -6.78
CA LEU A 149 7.63 -13.85 -7.87
C LEU A 149 7.07 -14.34 -9.21
N GLY A 150 7.29 -13.56 -10.27
CA GLY A 150 6.89 -13.95 -11.65
C GLY A 150 5.75 -13.13 -12.25
N LEU A 151 5.41 -12.00 -11.62
CA LEU A 151 4.49 -11.03 -12.19
C LEU A 151 5.17 -10.22 -13.31
N THR A 152 4.38 -9.80 -14.30
CA THR A 152 4.84 -8.97 -15.42
C THR A 152 5.09 -7.53 -15.03
N ASN A 153 4.37 -7.03 -14.02
CA ASN A 153 4.52 -5.68 -13.47
C ASN A 153 4.21 -5.69 -11.97
N ILE A 154 4.39 -4.55 -11.32
CA ILE A 154 4.20 -4.37 -9.87
C ILE A 154 2.72 -4.04 -9.63
N PRO A 155 1.96 -4.87 -8.89
CA PRO A 155 0.58 -4.55 -8.50
C PRO A 155 0.54 -3.38 -7.51
N GLY A 156 -0.62 -2.74 -7.39
CA GLY A 156 -0.86 -1.74 -6.35
C GLY A 156 -0.97 -2.37 -4.97
N ALA A 157 -0.71 -1.57 -3.92
CA ALA A 157 -1.03 -1.98 -2.55
C ALA A 157 -2.56 -2.07 -2.40
N GLY A 158 -3.05 -3.13 -1.77
CA GLY A 158 -4.49 -3.40 -1.63
C GLY A 158 -5.16 -3.99 -2.86
N ASP A 159 -4.43 -4.25 -3.97
CA ASP A 159 -5.01 -4.88 -5.14
C ASP A 159 -5.44 -6.32 -4.84
N ASN A 160 -6.68 -6.65 -5.21
CA ASN A 160 -7.14 -8.03 -5.13
C ASN A 160 -6.43 -8.90 -6.17
N PHE A 161 -5.93 -10.05 -5.73
CA PHE A 161 -5.39 -11.09 -6.60
C PHE A 161 -6.30 -12.31 -6.67
N LEU A 162 -6.26 -12.97 -7.84
CA LEU A 162 -7.04 -14.15 -8.15
C LEU A 162 -6.16 -15.12 -8.94
N VAL A 163 -6.19 -16.40 -8.57
CA VAL A 163 -5.68 -17.49 -9.42
C VAL A 163 -6.74 -17.83 -10.47
N VAL A 164 -6.29 -18.02 -11.71
CA VAL A 164 -7.11 -18.37 -12.86
C VAL A 164 -6.59 -19.63 -13.54
N GLU A 165 -7.41 -20.22 -14.40
CA GLU A 165 -7.12 -21.51 -15.04
C GLU A 165 -5.90 -21.47 -15.97
N ASP A 166 -5.69 -20.37 -16.68
CA ASP A 166 -4.57 -20.24 -17.62
C ASP A 166 -4.02 -18.81 -17.75
N ASP A 167 -2.81 -18.71 -18.31
CA ASP A 167 -2.07 -17.45 -18.48
C ASP A 167 -2.78 -16.47 -19.44
N ARG A 168 -3.59 -16.99 -20.37
CA ARG A 168 -4.30 -16.17 -21.36
C ARG A 168 -5.45 -15.42 -20.68
N MET A 169 -6.21 -16.11 -19.84
CA MET A 169 -7.28 -15.53 -19.03
C MET A 169 -6.71 -14.47 -18.07
N ALA A 170 -5.58 -14.76 -17.42
CA ALA A 170 -4.89 -13.80 -16.54
C ALA A 170 -4.56 -12.50 -17.29
N ARG A 171 -3.95 -12.63 -18.48
CA ARG A 171 -3.62 -11.49 -19.35
C ARG A 171 -4.85 -10.69 -19.75
N GLN A 172 -5.92 -11.35 -20.19
CA GLN A 172 -7.14 -10.67 -20.62
C GLN A 172 -7.80 -9.86 -19.49
N ILE A 173 -7.83 -10.41 -18.28
CA ILE A 173 -8.37 -9.70 -17.10
C ILE A 173 -7.52 -8.47 -16.79
N ALA A 174 -6.20 -8.62 -16.76
CA ALA A 174 -5.26 -7.54 -16.48
C ALA A 174 -5.33 -6.41 -17.52
N GLU A 175 -5.28 -6.73 -18.82
CA GLU A 175 -5.38 -5.75 -19.91
C GLU A 175 -6.71 -4.97 -19.86
N LYS A 176 -7.82 -5.66 -19.54
CA LYS A 176 -9.12 -5.01 -19.36
C LYS A 176 -9.14 -4.05 -18.17
N ARG A 177 -8.51 -4.43 -17.05
CA ARG A 177 -8.38 -3.56 -15.87
C ARG A 177 -7.49 -2.36 -16.16
N GLU A 178 -6.36 -2.57 -16.84
CA GLU A 178 -5.44 -1.52 -17.22
C GLU A 178 -6.09 -0.51 -18.19
N ALA A 179 -6.82 -0.99 -19.20
CA ALA A 179 -7.56 -0.13 -20.12
C ALA A 179 -8.62 0.71 -19.39
N ARG A 180 -9.29 0.12 -18.39
CA ARG A 180 -10.26 0.85 -17.55
C ARG A 180 -9.58 1.93 -16.71
N ILE A 181 -8.43 1.63 -16.10
CA ILE A 181 -7.64 2.60 -15.32
C ILE A 181 -7.20 3.76 -16.22
N ARG A 182 -6.65 3.46 -17.40
CA ARG A 182 -6.24 4.48 -18.39
C ARG A 182 -7.42 5.36 -18.83
N ALA A 183 -8.57 4.76 -19.12
CA ALA A 183 -9.77 5.52 -19.49
C ALA A 183 -10.26 6.43 -18.34
N ALA A 184 -10.22 5.95 -17.10
CA ALA A 184 -10.57 6.74 -15.92
C ALA A 184 -9.60 7.91 -15.70
N GLN A 185 -8.29 7.67 -15.85
CA GLN A 185 -7.27 8.71 -15.77
C GLN A 185 -7.46 9.78 -16.86
N GLN A 186 -7.73 9.37 -18.09
CA GLN A 186 -8.02 10.30 -19.18
C GLN A 186 -9.26 11.14 -18.88
N ALA A 187 -10.34 10.52 -18.39
CA ALA A 187 -11.56 11.23 -18.03
C ALA A 187 -11.35 12.22 -16.85
N ALA A 188 -10.54 11.85 -15.86
CA ALA A 188 -10.18 12.70 -14.73
C ALA A 188 -9.30 13.90 -15.17
N SER A 189 -8.35 13.66 -16.07
CA SER A 189 -7.52 14.71 -16.67
C SER A 189 -8.30 15.61 -17.64
N SER A 190 -9.38 15.10 -18.25
CA SER A 190 -10.20 15.82 -19.21
C SER A 190 -11.33 16.62 -18.55
N ARG A 191 -11.10 17.17 -17.35
CA ARG A 191 -12.01 18.16 -16.75
C ARG A 191 -12.26 19.21 -17.85
N ARG A 192 -13.47 19.22 -18.41
CA ARG A 192 -13.86 20.17 -19.45
C ARG A 192 -13.88 21.53 -18.79
N ARG A 193 -12.76 22.25 -18.86
CA ARG A 193 -12.68 23.64 -18.41
C ARG A 193 -13.76 24.40 -19.16
N THR A 194 -14.64 25.08 -18.42
CA THR A 194 -15.67 25.93 -19.05
C THR A 194 -14.99 27.13 -19.71
N LEU A 195 -15.66 27.76 -20.68
CA LEU A 195 -15.10 28.98 -21.29
C LEU A 195 -14.86 30.06 -20.22
N ASP A 196 -15.74 30.15 -19.22
CA ASP A 196 -15.61 31.08 -18.09
C ASP A 196 -14.38 30.78 -17.23
N GLU A 197 -14.11 29.51 -16.89
CA GLU A 197 -12.89 29.09 -16.17
C GLU A 197 -11.61 29.36 -16.97
N LEU A 198 -11.66 29.24 -18.31
CA LEU A 198 -10.54 29.59 -19.18
C LEU A 198 -10.29 31.10 -19.20
N PHE A 199 -11.35 31.92 -19.18
CA PHE A 199 -11.23 33.37 -19.06
C PHE A 199 -10.69 33.78 -17.69
N GLU A 200 -11.16 33.17 -16.59
CA GLU A 200 -10.62 33.43 -15.24
C GLU A 200 -9.13 33.04 -15.10
N GLN A 201 -8.69 31.93 -15.72
CA GLN A 201 -7.27 31.57 -15.75
C GLN A 201 -6.43 32.54 -16.57
N MET A 202 -6.96 33.05 -17.70
CA MET A 202 -6.26 34.07 -18.48
C MET A 202 -6.17 35.41 -17.75
N GLU A 203 -7.18 35.77 -16.93
CA GLU A 203 -7.17 36.98 -16.10
C GLU A 203 -6.24 36.86 -14.88
N LYS A 204 -6.08 35.68 -14.30
CA LYS A 204 -5.18 35.42 -13.15
C LYS A 204 -3.68 35.39 -13.51
N GLY A 205 -3.33 35.36 -14.80
CA GLY A 205 -1.94 35.22 -15.25
C GLY A 205 -1.43 33.77 -15.22
N GLU A 206 -0.22 33.54 -15.73
CA GLU A 206 0.39 32.20 -15.78
C GLU A 206 0.58 31.66 -14.35
N THR A 207 -0.17 30.63 -14.00
CA THR A 207 0.06 29.82 -12.79
C THR A 207 1.32 29.00 -13.03
N ASN A 208 2.32 29.13 -12.15
CA ASN A 208 3.57 28.40 -12.32
C ASN A 208 3.34 26.93 -11.95
N GLU A 209 3.43 26.02 -12.91
CA GLU A 209 3.33 24.58 -12.61
C GLU A 209 4.71 24.03 -12.21
N LEU A 210 4.79 23.30 -11.10
CA LEU A 210 5.94 22.48 -10.75
C LEU A 210 5.64 21.02 -11.10
N LEU A 211 6.36 20.49 -12.10
CA LEU A 211 6.21 19.11 -12.52
C LEU A 211 7.06 18.19 -11.65
N LEU A 212 6.48 17.07 -11.22
CA LEU A 212 7.13 16.11 -10.33
C LEU A 212 7.17 14.72 -10.96
N ILE A 213 8.29 14.02 -10.77
CA ILE A 213 8.43 12.60 -11.06
C ILE A 213 8.72 11.88 -9.74
N LEU A 214 7.86 10.95 -9.35
CA LEU A 214 7.98 10.25 -8.06
C LEU A 214 8.53 8.84 -8.26
N LYS A 215 9.59 8.49 -7.50
CA LYS A 215 10.12 7.12 -7.43
C LYS A 215 10.18 6.65 -5.97
N GLY A 216 9.69 5.46 -5.71
CA GLY A 216 9.69 4.86 -4.38
C GLY A 216 10.24 3.44 -4.40
N ASP A 217 10.56 2.93 -3.22
CA ASP A 217 11.01 1.56 -3.02
C ASP A 217 9.88 0.54 -3.16
N SER A 218 8.66 0.89 -2.74
CA SER A 218 7.45 0.10 -2.95
C SER A 218 6.29 0.92 -3.51
N ALA A 219 5.27 0.24 -4.04
CA ALA A 219 4.07 0.88 -4.59
C ALA A 219 3.33 1.72 -3.56
N GLY A 220 3.25 1.24 -2.31
CA GLY A 220 2.59 1.96 -1.21
C GLY A 220 3.32 3.24 -0.82
N SER A 221 4.66 3.23 -0.81
CA SER A 221 5.46 4.44 -0.55
C SER A 221 5.20 5.54 -1.58
N VAL A 222 5.07 5.18 -2.87
CA VAL A 222 4.80 6.15 -3.94
C VAL A 222 3.43 6.78 -3.78
N GLU A 223 2.41 5.97 -3.48
CA GLU A 223 1.03 6.46 -3.28
C GLU A 223 0.92 7.37 -2.06
N ALA A 224 1.54 6.97 -0.94
CA ALA A 224 1.54 7.78 0.28
C ALA A 224 2.28 9.12 0.10
N LEU A 225 3.37 9.12 -0.67
CA LEU A 225 4.11 10.34 -1.01
C LEU A 225 3.27 11.27 -1.87
N GLU A 226 2.57 10.74 -2.87
CA GLU A 226 1.69 11.52 -3.75
C GLU A 226 0.53 12.15 -2.97
N ASP A 227 -0.15 11.38 -2.12
CA ASP A 227 -1.23 11.91 -1.26
C ASP A 227 -0.72 13.02 -0.33
N SER A 228 0.44 12.79 0.31
CA SER A 228 1.07 13.79 1.18
C SER A 228 1.42 15.07 0.43
N LEU A 229 1.94 14.97 -0.79
CA LEU A 229 2.27 16.13 -1.63
C LEU A 229 1.00 16.90 -2.06
N SER A 230 -0.10 16.19 -2.32
CA SER A 230 -1.37 16.82 -2.72
C SER A 230 -2.02 17.65 -1.61
N GLN A 231 -1.69 17.37 -0.35
CA GLN A 231 -2.20 18.08 0.82
C GLN A 231 -1.35 19.31 1.19
N ILE A 232 -0.21 19.51 0.54
CA ILE A 232 0.63 20.70 0.77
C ILE A 232 -0.04 21.90 0.13
N ASP A 233 -0.43 22.87 0.96
CA ASP A 233 -0.89 24.17 0.49
C ASP A 233 0.32 24.98 -0.01
N VAL A 234 0.41 25.12 -1.33
CA VAL A 234 1.45 25.88 -2.02
C VAL A 234 0.97 27.29 -2.41
N GLY A 235 -0.23 27.69 -1.99
CA GLY A 235 -0.87 28.94 -2.38
C GLY A 235 -1.40 28.94 -3.82
N ASP A 236 -2.02 30.05 -4.23
CA ASP A 236 -2.64 30.18 -5.56
C ASP A 236 -1.63 30.44 -6.71
N GLU A 237 -0.35 30.64 -6.39
CA GLU A 237 0.69 31.03 -7.36
C GLU A 237 1.38 29.83 -8.04
N VAL A 238 1.32 28.64 -7.42
CA VAL A 238 2.04 27.45 -7.86
C VAL A 238 1.12 26.22 -7.85
N ASP A 239 1.11 25.43 -8.91
CA ASP A 239 0.41 24.14 -8.97
C ASP A 239 1.41 22.98 -8.97
N LEU A 240 1.13 21.92 -8.19
CA LEU A 240 1.98 20.73 -8.12
C LEU A 240 1.37 19.62 -8.99
N ARG A 241 2.09 19.19 -10.03
CA ARG A 241 1.61 18.12 -10.91
C ARG A 241 2.59 16.97 -11.03
N VAL A 242 2.15 15.78 -10.64
CA VAL A 242 2.91 14.53 -10.87
C VAL A 242 2.70 14.05 -12.30
N ILE A 243 3.79 13.96 -13.08
CA ILE A 243 3.75 13.55 -14.50
C ILE A 243 4.17 12.10 -14.75
N ASP A 244 5.02 11.54 -13.88
CA ASP A 244 5.39 10.12 -13.88
C ASP A 244 5.55 9.64 -12.44
N ARG A 245 5.19 8.37 -12.23
CA ARG A 245 5.39 7.70 -10.96
C ARG A 245 5.81 6.27 -11.21
N GLY A 246 6.69 5.74 -10.37
CA GLY A 246 7.04 4.33 -10.46
C GLY A 246 7.85 3.82 -9.29
N VAL A 247 8.08 2.51 -9.30
CA VAL A 247 8.76 1.81 -8.21
C VAL A 247 10.12 1.32 -8.69
N GLY A 248 11.12 1.45 -7.83
CA GLY A 248 12.51 1.07 -8.10
C GLY A 248 13.44 2.24 -8.40
N ALA A 249 14.64 1.89 -8.86
CA ALA A 249 15.72 2.86 -9.08
C ALA A 249 15.36 3.93 -10.13
N ILE A 250 15.91 5.14 -9.96
CA ILE A 250 15.75 6.22 -10.95
C ILE A 250 16.58 5.87 -12.20
N THR A 251 15.93 5.87 -13.36
CA THR A 251 16.50 5.45 -14.64
C THR A 251 16.79 6.65 -15.56
N GLU A 252 17.56 6.41 -16.62
CA GLU A 252 17.88 7.38 -17.67
C GLU A 252 16.62 7.95 -18.33
N THR A 253 15.60 7.11 -18.51
CA THR A 253 14.30 7.52 -19.07
C THR A 253 13.62 8.55 -18.18
N ASN A 254 13.76 8.46 -16.85
CA ASN A 254 13.17 9.44 -15.94
C ASN A 254 13.91 10.79 -16.03
N VAL A 255 15.25 10.77 -16.10
CA VAL A 255 16.05 11.98 -16.28
C VAL A 255 15.74 12.65 -17.63
N THR A 256 15.60 11.84 -18.68
CA THR A 256 15.24 12.33 -20.02
C THR A 256 13.85 12.95 -20.03
N LEU A 257 12.86 12.31 -19.39
CA LEU A 257 11.50 12.86 -19.26
C LEU A 257 11.51 14.17 -18.48
N ALA A 258 12.28 14.24 -17.39
CA ALA A 258 12.40 15.44 -16.58
C ALA A 258 12.96 16.62 -17.38
N ALA A 259 14.03 16.38 -18.15
CA ALA A 259 14.68 17.39 -18.99
C ALA A 259 13.82 17.81 -20.19
N ALA A 260 13.07 16.86 -20.79
CA ALA A 260 12.21 17.12 -21.94
C ALA A 260 10.87 17.79 -21.60
N SER A 261 10.50 17.82 -20.32
CA SER A 261 9.27 18.49 -19.87
C SER A 261 9.48 20.00 -19.78
N GLU A 262 8.45 20.76 -20.16
CA GLU A 262 8.42 22.22 -20.02
C GLU A 262 7.23 22.60 -19.10
N PRO A 263 7.47 23.16 -17.90
CA PRO A 263 8.78 23.39 -17.26
C PRO A 263 9.48 22.07 -16.85
N HIS A 264 10.79 22.13 -16.57
CA HIS A 264 11.56 20.95 -16.16
C HIS A 264 10.95 20.28 -14.92
N ALA A 265 10.90 18.94 -14.93
CA ALA A 265 10.35 18.20 -13.80
C ALA A 265 11.40 17.90 -12.72
N VAL A 266 11.01 17.94 -11.46
CA VAL A 266 11.84 17.53 -10.33
C VAL A 266 11.61 16.05 -10.04
N ILE A 267 12.69 15.27 -9.97
CA ILE A 267 12.63 13.86 -9.61
C ILE A 267 12.80 13.71 -8.09
N ILE A 268 11.82 13.11 -7.42
CA ILE A 268 11.85 12.81 -5.98
C ILE A 268 11.93 11.30 -5.79
N GLY A 269 12.99 10.85 -5.12
CA GLY A 269 13.21 9.44 -4.79
C GLY A 269 13.04 9.17 -3.29
N PHE A 270 12.13 8.27 -2.91
CA PHE A 270 11.98 7.78 -1.54
C PHE A 270 12.63 6.40 -1.39
N ASN A 271 13.68 6.32 -0.57
CA ASN A 271 14.47 5.10 -0.31
C ASN A 271 15.01 4.39 -1.57
N VAL A 272 15.11 5.11 -2.69
CA VAL A 272 15.66 4.63 -3.95
C VAL A 272 16.87 5.45 -4.36
N ARG A 273 17.75 4.83 -5.13
CA ARG A 273 18.94 5.49 -5.67
C ARG A 273 18.89 5.54 -7.20
N PRO A 274 19.47 6.56 -7.83
CA PRO A 274 19.64 6.56 -9.28
C PRO A 274 20.61 5.47 -9.72
N THR A 275 20.40 4.98 -10.93
CA THR A 275 21.42 4.18 -11.63
C THR A 275 22.65 5.03 -11.93
N VAL A 276 23.81 4.40 -12.13
CA VAL A 276 25.08 5.12 -12.39
C VAL A 276 24.96 6.01 -13.62
N GLN A 277 24.28 5.55 -14.67
CA GLN A 277 24.07 6.34 -15.87
C GLN A 277 23.06 7.47 -15.66
N ALA A 278 21.95 7.22 -14.96
CA ALA A 278 20.99 8.28 -14.61
C ALA A 278 21.64 9.40 -13.79
N ALA A 279 22.48 9.06 -12.80
CA ALA A 279 23.22 10.04 -12.02
C ALA A 279 24.14 10.91 -12.91
N ARG A 280 24.92 10.28 -13.80
CA ARG A 280 25.78 11.00 -14.74
C ARG A 280 25.02 11.91 -15.72
N MET A 281 23.81 11.49 -16.13
CA MET A 281 22.96 12.32 -16.98
C MET A 281 22.36 13.49 -16.23
N ALA A 282 22.04 13.34 -14.95
CA ALA A 282 21.49 14.41 -14.12
C ALA A 282 22.56 15.45 -13.70
N ASP A 283 23.84 15.06 -13.66
CA ASP A 283 24.96 15.96 -13.37
C ASP A 283 25.34 16.88 -14.56
N GLN A 284 24.81 16.61 -15.76
CA GLN A 284 25.06 17.38 -16.99
C GLN A 284 23.99 18.46 -17.20
#